data_AF-A0A1L9UF23-F1
#
_entry.id   AF-A0A1L9UF23-F1
#
_cell.length_a   1.000
_cell.length_b   1.000
_cell.length_c   1.000
_cell.angle_alpha   90.00
_cell.angle_beta   90.00
_cell.angle_gamma   90.00
#
_symmetry.space_group_name_H-M   'P 1'
#
loop_
_entity.id
_entity.type
_entity.pdbx_description
1 polymer ?
#
loop_
_entity_poly.entity_id
_entity_poly.type
_entity_poly.pdbx_seq_one_letter_code
_entity_poly.pdbx_strand_id
1 'polypeptide(L)'
;MASLIAGLVIAVIAFIGLSGGAITPHAMLAAEDEFTTALSLSNYDLSEFTSYNFSTLYTNIDGFDGCSKAQRTQIYSGWQQSWKIMNHIYWVAHKGIDYNEYVALEFLAPPLWNLDQRTQFKEIFTNLATIQPGWFPSWLDWELSVRCDDPESKCPSPVHAYARQNDSIYDVAYINFCEDYFSLQTLDEVMRYTNRSEYDDPDIFANMDFYYDNQARVWLHELLHIDWVSKANQYGSNDHITDMKVGYRNSDGSTTWFSAYGPLLCKALGRITFTPGLWVIQNADSLTMYAIAKYVQDKMGAYPHLPWAPEPPSSVDTCSSSWATQTPTPTSAFESEELSQLLLMPQ
;
A
#
# COMPACT_ATOMS: atom_id res chain seq x y z
N MET A 1 -27.60 26.40 14.62
CA MET A 1 -26.64 25.44 14.01
C MET A 1 -27.17 24.02 14.17
N ALA A 2 -28.33 23.75 13.58
CA ALA A 2 -29.00 22.45 13.62
C ALA A 2 -29.86 22.38 12.36
N SER A 3 -29.26 22.01 11.22
CA SER A 3 -29.95 21.60 10.00
C SER A 3 -28.91 21.16 8.96
N LEU A 4 -28.39 19.94 9.10
CA LEU A 4 -27.54 19.28 8.09
C LEU A 4 -27.42 17.77 8.36
N ILE A 5 -28.51 17.10 8.75
CA ILE A 5 -28.60 15.63 8.74
C ILE A 5 -30.04 15.28 8.37
N ALA A 6 -30.41 15.46 7.11
CA ALA A 6 -31.67 14.97 6.56
C ALA A 6 -31.56 14.92 5.04
N GLY A 7 -30.99 13.84 4.50
CA GLY A 7 -30.96 13.67 3.05
C GLY A 7 -30.10 12.52 2.57
N LEU A 8 -30.35 11.28 3.00
CA LEU A 8 -30.00 10.09 2.19
C LEU A 8 -30.67 8.81 2.71
N VAL A 9 -31.93 8.56 2.37
CA VAL A 9 -32.50 7.20 2.42
C VAL A 9 -33.54 7.05 1.31
N ILE A 10 -33.14 6.90 0.04
CA ILE A 10 -34.00 6.28 -0.99
C ILE A 10 -33.14 5.48 -1.99
N ALA A 11 -33.27 4.16 -1.87
CA ALA A 11 -33.27 3.10 -2.89
C ALA A 11 -32.04 2.87 -3.78
N VAL A 12 -31.39 1.72 -3.56
CA VAL A 12 -31.09 0.75 -4.63
C VAL A 12 -31.27 -0.68 -4.10
N ILE A 13 -32.36 -1.34 -4.50
CA ILE A 13 -32.41 -2.81 -4.59
C ILE A 13 -31.89 -3.13 -5.99
N ALA A 14 -30.65 -3.58 -6.12
CA ALA A 14 -30.14 -4.11 -7.38
C ALA A 14 -29.07 -5.18 -7.10
N PHE A 15 -29.42 -6.41 -7.48
CA PHE A 15 -28.55 -7.53 -7.82
C PHE A 15 -27.38 -7.85 -6.89
N ILE A 16 -27.69 -8.61 -5.84
CA ILE A 16 -26.71 -9.42 -5.13
C ILE A 16 -26.64 -10.77 -5.85
N GLY A 17 -25.60 -10.94 -6.67
CA GLY A 17 -25.13 -12.24 -7.12
C GLY A 17 -24.22 -12.88 -6.08
N LEU A 18 -24.68 -13.01 -4.82
CA LEU A 18 -23.97 -13.77 -3.80
C LEU A 18 -24.54 -15.19 -3.75
N SER A 19 -23.70 -16.15 -4.09
CA SER A 19 -23.86 -17.52 -3.64
C SER A 19 -23.85 -17.54 -2.10
N GLY A 20 -25.03 -17.71 -1.49
CA GLY A 20 -25.12 -18.42 -0.21
C GLY A 20 -25.50 -17.64 1.05
N GLY A 21 -26.25 -16.54 0.98
CA GLY A 21 -26.92 -16.00 2.18
C GLY A 21 -27.46 -14.59 2.00
N ALA A 22 -28.78 -14.41 2.12
CA ALA A 22 -29.36 -13.08 2.11
C ALA A 22 -28.91 -12.30 3.36
N ILE A 23 -28.08 -11.27 3.18
CA ILE A 23 -27.70 -10.35 4.26
C ILE A 23 -28.98 -9.70 4.78
N THR A 24 -29.21 -9.79 6.09
CA THR A 24 -30.40 -9.17 6.68
C THR A 24 -30.27 -7.64 6.70
N PRO A 25 -31.37 -6.87 6.58
CA PRO A 25 -31.31 -5.40 6.68
C PRO A 25 -30.64 -4.89 7.96
N HIS A 26 -30.74 -5.63 9.07
CA HIS A 26 -30.07 -5.28 10.32
C HIS A 26 -28.55 -5.44 10.24
N ALA A 27 -28.05 -6.48 9.56
CA ALA A 27 -26.62 -6.68 9.36
C ALA A 27 -26.04 -5.58 8.45
N MET A 28 -26.78 -5.16 7.41
CA MET A 28 -26.39 -4.03 6.56
C MET A 28 -26.27 -2.73 7.35
N LEU A 29 -27.25 -2.42 8.21
CA LEU A 29 -27.22 -1.19 9.03
C LEU A 29 -26.05 -1.18 10.03
N ALA A 30 -25.75 -2.32 10.66
CA ALA A 30 -24.64 -2.42 11.61
C ALA A 30 -23.28 -2.22 10.92
N ALA A 31 -23.14 -2.76 9.72
CA ALA A 31 -21.97 -2.56 8.88
C ALA A 31 -21.82 -1.11 8.39
N GLU A 32 -22.92 -0.48 7.96
CA GLU A 32 -22.92 0.92 7.55
C GLU A 32 -22.54 1.86 8.70
N ASP A 33 -23.04 1.59 9.92
CA ASP A 33 -22.66 2.32 11.14
C ASP A 33 -21.17 2.14 11.48
N GLU A 34 -20.65 0.93 11.35
CA GLU A 34 -19.23 0.63 11.55
C GLU A 34 -18.34 1.34 10.51
N PHE A 35 -18.72 1.32 9.23
CA PHE A 35 -18.03 2.02 8.16
C PHE A 35 -18.06 3.54 8.36
N THR A 36 -19.20 4.08 8.77
CA THR A 36 -19.38 5.52 9.07
C THR A 36 -18.57 5.94 10.29
N THR A 37 -18.49 5.08 11.31
CA THR A 37 -17.61 5.29 12.47
C THR A 37 -16.15 5.35 12.03
N ALA A 38 -15.73 4.44 11.15
CA ALA A 38 -14.37 4.44 10.60
C ALA A 38 -14.06 5.73 9.81
N LEU A 39 -15.03 6.34 9.12
CA LEU A 39 -14.84 7.62 8.42
C LEU A 39 -14.44 8.75 9.37
N SER A 40 -14.99 8.74 10.58
CA SER A 40 -14.59 9.71 11.61
C SER A 40 -13.15 9.50 12.09
N LEU A 41 -12.70 8.24 12.16
CA LEU A 41 -11.33 7.91 12.56
C LEU A 41 -10.30 8.20 11.46
N SER A 42 -10.67 7.96 10.20
CA SER A 42 -9.79 8.21 9.05
C SER A 42 -9.66 9.70 8.69
N ASN A 43 -10.49 10.56 9.29
CA ASN A 43 -10.61 11.98 8.94
C ASN A 43 -10.68 12.18 7.41
N TYR A 44 -11.41 11.29 6.73
CA TYR A 44 -11.49 11.33 5.28
C TYR A 44 -12.49 12.41 4.84
N ASP A 45 -12.07 13.26 3.90
CA ASP A 45 -12.92 14.31 3.35
C ASP A 45 -13.85 13.74 2.28
N LEU A 46 -15.11 13.53 2.63
CA LEU A 46 -16.14 13.05 1.71
C LEU A 46 -16.54 14.06 0.64
N SER A 47 -16.12 15.33 0.74
CA SER A 47 -16.39 16.34 -0.27
C SER A 47 -15.70 16.05 -1.61
N GLU A 48 -14.68 15.20 -1.60
CA GLU A 48 -14.00 14.69 -2.80
C GLU A 48 -14.91 13.80 -3.67
N PHE A 49 -16.02 13.30 -3.13
CA PHE A 49 -16.98 12.48 -3.86
C PHE A 49 -18.24 13.27 -4.24
N THR A 50 -18.46 13.45 -5.54
CA THR A 50 -19.68 14.10 -6.07
C THR A 50 -20.93 13.24 -5.94
N SER A 51 -20.76 11.92 -5.95
CA SER A 51 -21.76 10.90 -5.59
C SER A 51 -21.05 9.64 -5.13
N TYR A 52 -21.55 9.00 -4.08
CA TYR A 52 -21.05 7.72 -3.58
C TYR A 52 -22.19 6.88 -3.02
N ASN A 53 -22.04 5.56 -3.12
CA ASN A 53 -22.92 4.59 -2.49
C ASN A 53 -22.09 3.77 -1.50
N PHE A 54 -22.14 4.12 -0.21
CA PHE A 54 -21.41 3.37 0.82
C PHE A 54 -21.85 1.91 0.91
N SER A 55 -23.11 1.62 0.59
CA SER A 55 -23.60 0.25 0.59
C SER A 55 -22.89 -0.61 -0.44
N THR A 56 -22.55 -0.08 -1.63
CA THR A 56 -21.81 -0.81 -2.67
C THR A 56 -20.35 -1.05 -2.29
N LEU A 57 -19.74 -0.16 -1.51
CA LEU A 57 -18.35 -0.34 -1.08
C LEU A 57 -18.19 -1.33 0.04
N TYR A 58 -19.08 -1.24 1.02
CA TYR A 58 -19.13 -2.20 2.09
C TYR A 58 -19.32 -3.60 1.52
N THR A 59 -20.15 -3.76 0.48
CA THR A 59 -20.38 -5.09 -0.13
C THR A 59 -19.19 -5.66 -0.89
N ASN A 60 -18.19 -4.85 -1.24
CA ASN A 60 -17.01 -5.31 -1.98
C ASN A 60 -15.82 -5.66 -1.07
N ILE A 61 -15.90 -5.32 0.23
CA ILE A 61 -14.98 -5.82 1.26
C ILE A 61 -15.79 -6.71 2.19
N ASP A 62 -15.65 -8.00 2.01
CA ASP A 62 -16.39 -9.01 2.76
C ASP A 62 -15.47 -9.79 3.72
N GLY A 63 -16.04 -10.79 4.39
CA GLY A 63 -15.33 -11.59 5.38
C GLY A 63 -15.25 -10.95 6.77
N PHE A 64 -14.03 -10.70 7.24
CA PHE A 64 -13.61 -10.38 8.61
C PHE A 64 -13.49 -11.58 9.56
N ASP A 65 -13.11 -12.75 9.03
CA ASP A 65 -12.86 -13.94 9.85
C ASP A 65 -11.79 -13.68 10.91
N GLY A 66 -12.10 -14.01 12.17
CA GLY A 66 -11.21 -13.77 13.30
C GLY A 66 -11.12 -12.32 13.77
N CYS A 67 -11.72 -11.35 13.08
CA CYS A 67 -11.61 -9.94 13.44
C CYS A 67 -12.62 -9.52 14.51
N SER A 68 -12.14 -8.93 15.60
CA SER A 68 -12.98 -8.22 16.56
C SER A 68 -13.59 -6.95 15.95
N LYS A 69 -14.66 -6.42 16.56
CA LYS A 69 -15.28 -5.15 16.12
C LYS A 69 -14.27 -3.98 16.10
N ALA A 70 -13.37 -3.91 17.08
CA ALA A 70 -12.35 -2.87 17.12
C ALA A 70 -11.36 -3.00 15.95
N GLN A 71 -10.93 -4.23 15.62
CA GLN A 71 -10.04 -4.49 14.49
C GLN A 71 -10.71 -4.14 13.16
N ARG A 72 -11.96 -4.56 12.93
CA ARG A 72 -12.71 -4.20 11.72
C ARG A 72 -12.83 -2.69 11.52
N THR A 73 -13.14 -1.95 12.59
CA THR A 73 -13.18 -0.49 12.56
C THR A 73 -11.83 0.13 12.16
N GLN A 74 -10.71 -0.39 12.66
CA GLN A 74 -9.38 0.06 12.26
C GLN A 74 -9.03 -0.31 10.81
N ILE A 75 -9.39 -1.52 10.36
CA ILE A 75 -9.20 -1.97 8.98
C ILE A 75 -9.93 -1.04 8.01
N TYR A 76 -11.21 -0.73 8.28
CA TYR A 76 -11.95 0.24 7.48
C TYR A 76 -11.33 1.64 7.54
N SER A 77 -10.81 2.05 8.68
CA SER A 77 -10.12 3.34 8.79
C SER A 77 -8.89 3.36 7.89
N GLY A 78 -8.01 2.36 7.95
CA GLY A 78 -6.83 2.26 7.09
C GLY A 78 -7.19 2.21 5.60
N TRP A 79 -8.26 1.50 5.25
CA TRP A 79 -8.77 1.43 3.88
C TRP A 79 -9.16 2.82 3.37
N GLN A 80 -9.94 3.55 4.15
CA GLN A 80 -10.36 4.91 3.80
C GLN A 80 -9.18 5.89 3.75
N GLN A 81 -8.19 5.76 4.63
CA GLN A 81 -6.98 6.58 4.58
C GLN A 81 -6.17 6.32 3.31
N SER A 82 -6.09 5.05 2.87
CA SER A 82 -5.40 4.68 1.64
C SER A 82 -5.98 5.36 0.40
N TRP A 83 -7.28 5.66 0.39
CA TRP A 83 -7.93 6.39 -0.70
C TRP A 83 -7.33 7.77 -0.94
N LYS A 84 -6.81 8.46 0.09
CA LYS A 84 -6.15 9.77 -0.07
C LYS A 84 -4.96 9.65 -1.03
N ILE A 85 -4.21 8.57 -0.93
CA ILE A 85 -3.02 8.29 -1.73
C ILE A 85 -3.41 7.71 -3.09
N MET A 86 -4.39 6.78 -3.13
CA MET A 86 -4.91 6.23 -4.38
C MET A 86 -5.48 7.32 -5.31
N ASN A 87 -6.33 8.21 -4.77
CA ASN A 87 -6.87 9.35 -5.51
C ASN A 87 -5.76 10.24 -6.07
N HIS A 88 -4.76 10.53 -5.24
CA HIS A 88 -3.66 11.38 -5.63
C HIS A 88 -2.82 10.74 -6.74
N ILE A 89 -2.41 9.48 -6.56
CA ILE A 89 -1.55 8.79 -7.52
C ILE A 89 -2.25 8.51 -8.85
N TYR A 90 -3.58 8.33 -8.84
CA TYR A 90 -4.37 8.29 -10.06
C TYR A 90 -4.15 9.54 -10.91
N TRP A 91 -4.30 10.72 -10.32
CA TRP A 91 -4.21 11.97 -11.06
C TRP A 91 -2.79 12.24 -11.54
N VAL A 92 -1.78 11.87 -10.74
CA VAL A 92 -0.37 11.89 -11.14
C VAL A 92 -0.16 11.00 -12.37
N ALA A 93 -0.61 9.74 -12.33
CA ALA A 93 -0.46 8.80 -13.43
C ALA A 93 -1.28 9.20 -14.68
N HIS A 94 -2.49 9.72 -14.49
CA HIS A 94 -3.38 10.15 -15.55
C HIS A 94 -2.83 11.35 -16.32
N LYS A 95 -2.30 12.36 -15.61
CA LYS A 95 -1.65 13.54 -16.20
C LYS A 95 -0.30 13.20 -16.84
N GLY A 96 0.32 12.11 -16.40
CA GLY A 96 1.64 11.66 -16.84
C GLY A 96 2.66 11.87 -15.73
N ILE A 97 3.24 10.77 -15.27
CA ILE A 97 4.32 10.76 -14.27
C ILE A 97 5.52 11.53 -14.82
N ASP A 98 6.03 12.51 -14.06
CA ASP A 98 7.29 13.16 -14.38
C ASP A 98 8.44 12.30 -13.88
N TYR A 99 8.97 11.44 -14.74
CA TYR A 99 10.07 10.57 -14.37
C TYR A 99 11.37 11.32 -14.01
N ASN A 100 11.49 12.61 -14.33
CA ASN A 100 12.69 13.39 -14.02
C ASN A 100 12.65 14.03 -12.61
N GLU A 101 11.53 13.93 -11.89
CA GLU A 101 11.46 14.43 -10.52
C GLU A 101 12.20 13.50 -9.55
N TYR A 102 12.69 14.05 -8.42
CA TYR A 102 13.51 13.31 -7.47
C TYR A 102 12.82 12.05 -6.93
N VAL A 103 11.53 12.12 -6.59
CA VAL A 103 10.78 10.97 -6.07
C VAL A 103 10.65 9.84 -7.11
N ALA A 104 10.46 10.17 -8.38
CA ALA A 104 10.40 9.17 -9.46
C ALA A 104 11.78 8.57 -9.73
N LEU A 105 12.84 9.39 -9.74
CA LEU A 105 14.21 8.92 -9.88
C LEU A 105 14.57 7.89 -8.79
N GLU A 106 14.15 8.16 -7.55
CA GLU A 106 14.49 7.34 -6.39
C GLU A 106 13.67 6.04 -6.29
N PHE A 107 12.37 6.08 -6.58
CA PHE A 107 11.49 4.92 -6.38
C PHE A 107 11.03 4.24 -7.66
N LEU A 108 11.14 4.88 -8.83
CA LEU A 108 10.77 4.31 -10.14
C LEU A 108 11.99 4.03 -11.05
N ALA A 109 13.19 4.12 -10.48
CA ALA A 109 14.48 4.06 -11.18
C ALA A 109 14.75 5.25 -12.13
N PRO A 110 16.03 5.45 -12.54
CA PRO A 110 16.37 6.53 -13.46
C PRO A 110 15.60 6.49 -14.78
N PRO A 111 15.20 7.65 -15.34
CA PRO A 111 14.41 7.77 -16.57
C PRO A 111 14.89 6.94 -17.76
N LEU A 112 16.20 6.82 -17.96
CA LEU A 112 16.78 6.07 -19.08
C LEU A 112 16.70 4.55 -18.88
N TRP A 113 16.46 4.10 -17.65
CA TRP A 113 16.47 2.69 -17.24
C TRP A 113 15.09 2.13 -16.93
N ASN A 114 14.04 2.96 -17.08
CA ASN A 114 12.65 2.56 -16.87
C ASN A 114 11.74 2.82 -18.08
N LEU A 115 12.31 3.18 -19.24
CA LEU A 115 11.55 3.55 -20.45
C LEU A 115 10.51 2.50 -20.82
N ASP A 116 10.88 1.22 -20.74
CA ASP A 116 10.04 0.10 -21.13
C ASP A 116 8.90 -0.17 -20.13
N GLN A 117 9.04 0.27 -18.87
CA GLN A 117 8.06 0.06 -17.80
C GLN A 117 7.09 1.24 -17.60
N ARG A 118 7.28 2.38 -18.29
CA ARG A 118 6.47 3.58 -18.03
C ARG A 118 4.97 3.41 -18.26
N THR A 119 4.60 2.63 -19.27
CA THR A 119 3.19 2.30 -19.55
C THR A 119 2.63 1.45 -18.41
N GLN A 120 3.38 0.46 -17.96
CA GLN A 120 2.99 -0.45 -16.89
C GLN A 120 2.82 0.29 -15.55
N PHE A 121 3.74 1.20 -15.19
CA PHE A 121 3.58 2.07 -14.00
C PHE A 121 2.29 2.87 -14.07
N LYS A 122 2.00 3.48 -15.23
CA LYS A 122 0.76 4.23 -15.43
C LYS A 122 -0.47 3.34 -15.28
N GLU A 123 -0.46 2.14 -15.86
CA GLU A 123 -1.57 1.19 -15.77
C GLU A 123 -1.83 0.76 -14.33
N ILE A 124 -0.77 0.40 -13.58
CA ILE A 124 -0.88 0.01 -12.16
C ILE A 124 -1.51 1.15 -11.35
N PHE A 125 -0.92 2.35 -11.39
CA PHE A 125 -1.39 3.46 -10.55
C PHE A 125 -2.77 3.98 -10.95
N THR A 126 -3.12 3.94 -12.24
CA THR A 126 -4.49 4.30 -12.66
C THR A 126 -5.50 3.23 -12.25
N ASN A 127 -5.14 1.94 -12.27
CA ASN A 127 -6.06 0.87 -11.87
C ASN A 127 -6.24 0.78 -10.34
N LEU A 128 -5.18 0.97 -9.57
CA LEU A 128 -5.19 0.96 -8.09
C LEU A 128 -6.27 1.88 -7.51
N ALA A 129 -6.50 3.03 -8.14
CA ALA A 129 -7.49 4.00 -7.70
C ALA A 129 -8.90 3.78 -8.25
N THR A 130 -9.13 2.74 -9.04
CA THR A 130 -10.51 2.37 -9.47
C THR A 130 -11.21 1.48 -8.44
N ILE A 131 -10.48 1.02 -7.42
CA ILE A 131 -10.94 0.13 -6.34
C ILE A 131 -11.63 0.94 -5.21
N GLN A 132 -11.63 2.26 -5.28
CA GLN A 132 -12.31 3.14 -4.33
C GLN A 132 -13.69 3.59 -4.88
N PRO A 133 -14.58 4.12 -4.02
CA PRO A 133 -15.90 4.57 -4.46
C PRO A 133 -15.93 5.64 -5.53
N GLY A 134 -16.98 5.59 -6.34
CA GLY A 134 -17.39 6.73 -7.17
C GLY A 134 -16.52 6.98 -8.40
N TRP A 135 -15.50 6.15 -8.64
CA TRP A 135 -14.54 6.40 -9.71
C TRP A 135 -14.99 5.91 -11.10
N PHE A 136 -15.88 4.92 -11.23
CA PHE A 136 -16.50 4.51 -12.50
C PHE A 136 -17.82 3.74 -12.26
N PRO A 137 -18.73 3.59 -13.25
CA PRO A 137 -19.91 2.74 -13.09
C PRO A 137 -19.45 1.32 -12.72
N SER A 138 -20.10 0.77 -11.70
CA SER A 138 -19.77 -0.43 -10.91
C SER A 138 -19.77 -1.76 -11.68
N TRP A 139 -19.22 -1.85 -12.90
CA TRP A 139 -19.16 -3.10 -13.65
C TRP A 139 -17.88 -3.91 -13.41
N LEU A 140 -16.93 -3.36 -12.66
CA LEU A 140 -15.85 -4.13 -12.07
C LEU A 140 -16.33 -4.58 -10.69
N ASP A 141 -16.97 -5.76 -10.64
CA ASP A 141 -17.25 -6.50 -9.41
C ASP A 141 -15.92 -7.01 -8.84
N TRP A 142 -15.10 -6.09 -8.31
CA TRP A 142 -13.97 -6.49 -7.49
C TRP A 142 -14.51 -6.81 -6.10
N GLU A 143 -14.10 -7.96 -5.59
CA GLU A 143 -14.44 -8.46 -4.26
C GLU A 143 -13.12 -8.83 -3.58
N LEU A 144 -13.04 -8.48 -2.30
CA LEU A 144 -11.85 -8.66 -1.49
C LEU A 144 -12.27 -9.10 -0.10
N SER A 145 -11.87 -10.30 0.30
CA SER A 145 -12.12 -10.74 1.66
C SER A 145 -11.03 -10.25 2.62
N VAL A 146 -11.44 -9.98 3.85
CA VAL A 146 -10.54 -9.55 4.93
C VAL A 146 -10.49 -10.63 6.00
N ARG A 147 -9.30 -10.83 6.59
CA ARG A 147 -9.10 -11.80 7.68
C ARG A 147 -8.21 -11.24 8.81
N CYS A 148 -8.37 -11.81 10.00
CA CYS A 148 -7.51 -11.61 11.17
C CYS A 148 -7.17 -12.93 11.88
N ASP A 149 -7.53 -14.09 11.30
CA ASP A 149 -7.32 -15.42 11.88
C ASP A 149 -6.03 -16.11 11.40
N ASP A 150 -5.28 -15.49 10.48
CA ASP A 150 -3.98 -15.95 9.96
C ASP A 150 -3.99 -17.41 9.47
N PRO A 151 -4.80 -17.73 8.43
CA PRO A 151 -4.94 -19.10 7.93
C PRO A 151 -3.63 -19.71 7.42
N GLU A 152 -2.61 -18.89 7.13
CA GLU A 152 -1.31 -19.36 6.63
C GLU A 152 -0.19 -19.34 7.67
N SER A 153 -0.48 -18.93 8.91
CA SER A 153 0.54 -18.79 9.97
C SER A 153 1.71 -17.87 9.56
N LYS A 154 1.36 -16.77 8.89
CA LYS A 154 2.26 -15.77 8.32
C LYS A 154 2.29 -14.45 9.09
N CYS A 155 1.73 -14.42 10.29
CA CYS A 155 1.82 -13.28 11.19
C CYS A 155 2.87 -13.45 12.31
N PRO A 156 4.16 -13.79 12.06
CA PRO A 156 5.18 -13.50 13.04
C PRO A 156 5.38 -11.98 13.10
N SER A 157 5.52 -11.42 14.30
CA SER A 157 5.96 -10.03 14.42
C SER A 157 7.34 -9.84 13.76
N PRO A 158 7.60 -8.74 13.03
CA PRO A 158 6.75 -7.57 12.80
C PRO A 158 6.00 -7.51 11.46
N VAL A 159 5.35 -8.60 11.03
CA VAL A 159 4.49 -8.59 9.83
C VAL A 159 3.18 -7.85 10.13
N HIS A 160 2.81 -6.88 9.29
CA HIS A 160 1.57 -6.12 9.43
C HIS A 160 0.39 -6.80 8.74
N ALA A 161 0.59 -7.33 7.54
CA ALA A 161 -0.42 -8.02 6.77
C ALA A 161 0.23 -8.94 5.73
N TYR A 162 -0.59 -9.73 5.03
CA TYR A 162 -0.19 -10.39 3.80
C TYR A 162 -1.41 -10.61 2.89
N ALA A 163 -1.19 -10.60 1.58
CA ALA A 163 -2.23 -10.84 0.58
C ALA A 163 -2.10 -12.19 -0.15
N ARG A 164 -3.22 -12.67 -0.70
CA ARG A 164 -3.30 -13.83 -1.59
C ARG A 164 -4.34 -13.63 -2.68
N GLN A 165 -4.13 -14.34 -3.79
CA GLN A 165 -5.06 -14.32 -4.93
C GLN A 165 -6.37 -15.07 -4.69
N ASN A 166 -6.41 -15.96 -3.69
CA ASN A 166 -7.61 -16.76 -3.41
C ASN A 166 -7.78 -17.09 -1.92
N ASP A 167 -8.95 -16.81 -1.38
CA ASP A 167 -9.45 -17.20 -0.08
C ASP A 167 -10.19 -18.53 -0.19
N SER A 168 -9.81 -19.51 0.63
CA SER A 168 -10.47 -20.81 0.70
C SER A 168 -11.96 -20.77 1.07
N ILE A 169 -12.45 -19.68 1.68
CA ILE A 169 -13.83 -19.52 2.14
C ILE A 169 -14.68 -18.80 1.07
N TYR A 170 -14.14 -17.73 0.50
CA TYR A 170 -14.88 -16.79 -0.35
C TYR A 170 -14.58 -16.92 -1.85
N ASP A 171 -13.52 -17.66 -2.22
CA ASP A 171 -13.05 -17.84 -3.61
C ASP A 171 -12.68 -16.52 -4.32
N VAL A 172 -12.23 -15.53 -3.55
CA VAL A 172 -11.77 -14.21 -4.00
C VAL A 172 -10.39 -13.88 -3.43
N ALA A 173 -9.72 -12.84 -3.92
CA ALA A 173 -8.47 -12.39 -3.29
C ALA A 173 -8.71 -11.95 -1.85
N TYR A 174 -7.70 -12.10 -0.98
CA TYR A 174 -7.82 -11.68 0.41
C TYR A 174 -6.58 -10.97 0.95
N ILE A 175 -6.81 -10.17 1.98
CA ILE A 175 -5.77 -9.59 2.84
C ILE A 175 -6.02 -10.04 4.27
N ASN A 176 -5.01 -10.65 4.89
CA ASN A 176 -5.02 -10.96 6.30
C ASN A 176 -4.21 -9.91 7.07
N PHE A 177 -4.82 -9.27 8.06
CA PHE A 177 -4.17 -8.30 8.93
C PHE A 177 -3.67 -8.96 10.21
N CYS A 178 -2.38 -8.77 10.49
CA CYS A 178 -1.70 -9.29 11.67
C CYS A 178 -1.83 -8.33 12.86
N GLU A 179 -1.43 -8.79 14.05
CA GLU A 179 -1.58 -8.01 15.29
C GLU A 179 -0.88 -6.63 15.22
N ASP A 180 0.32 -6.58 14.64
CA ASP A 180 1.13 -5.36 14.60
C ASP A 180 0.52 -4.24 13.73
N TYR A 181 -0.33 -4.58 12.75
CA TYR A 181 -1.07 -3.58 11.97
C TYR A 181 -1.91 -2.66 12.86
N PHE A 182 -2.53 -3.21 13.91
CA PHE A 182 -3.43 -2.47 14.79
C PHE A 182 -2.70 -1.53 15.75
N SER A 183 -1.36 -1.56 15.74
CA SER A 183 -0.50 -0.61 16.47
C SER A 183 -0.05 0.58 15.62
N LEU A 184 -0.26 0.51 14.30
CA LEU A 184 0.18 1.53 13.37
C LEU A 184 -0.63 2.81 13.50
N GLN A 185 0.06 3.94 13.27
CA GLN A 185 -0.57 5.24 13.18
C GLN A 185 -1.42 5.36 11.90
N THR A 186 -2.38 6.25 11.96
CA THR A 186 -3.09 6.72 10.76
C THR A 186 -2.19 7.61 9.91
N LEU A 187 -2.46 7.70 8.60
CA LEU A 187 -1.78 8.61 7.68
C LEU A 187 -1.84 10.06 8.19
N ASP A 188 -2.98 10.50 8.71
CA ASP A 188 -3.16 11.87 9.19
C ASP A 188 -2.38 12.17 10.47
N GLU A 189 -2.21 11.18 11.36
CA GLU A 189 -1.35 11.31 12.52
C GLU A 189 0.11 11.47 12.12
N VAL A 190 0.57 10.66 11.17
CA VAL A 190 1.91 10.73 10.59
C VAL A 190 2.16 12.07 9.90
N MET A 191 1.22 12.54 9.08
CA MET A 191 1.33 13.85 8.40
C MET A 191 1.34 15.02 9.39
N ARG A 192 0.64 14.91 10.52
CA ARG A 192 0.65 15.92 11.59
C ARG A 192 1.95 15.91 12.37
N TYR A 193 2.43 14.73 12.75
CA TYR A 193 3.69 14.57 13.50
C TYR A 193 4.90 15.09 12.71
N THR A 194 4.86 14.95 11.38
CA THR A 194 5.91 15.41 10.48
C THR A 194 5.66 16.82 9.91
N ASN A 195 4.64 17.53 10.42
CA ASN A 195 4.34 18.87 9.97
C ASN A 195 5.41 19.87 10.44
N ARG A 196 6.11 20.48 9.49
CA ARG A 196 7.15 21.48 9.76
C ARG A 196 6.67 22.67 10.61
N SER A 197 5.39 23.05 10.52
CA SER A 197 4.88 24.14 11.37
C SER A 197 4.76 23.76 12.84
N GLU A 198 4.69 22.47 13.14
CA GLU A 198 4.60 21.93 14.51
C GLU A 198 5.97 21.47 15.02
N TYR A 199 6.77 20.85 14.15
CA TYR A 199 8.10 20.31 14.46
C TYR A 199 9.11 20.69 13.35
N ASP A 200 9.89 21.76 13.56
CA ASP A 200 10.93 22.23 12.62
C ASP A 200 12.24 21.45 12.83
N ASP A 201 12.17 20.13 12.72
CA ASP A 201 13.33 19.23 12.76
C ASP A 201 13.48 18.53 11.40
N PRO A 202 14.52 18.85 10.60
CA PRO A 202 14.70 18.25 9.28
C PRO A 202 14.93 16.74 9.35
N ASP A 203 15.43 16.19 10.46
CA ASP A 203 15.60 14.75 10.60
C ASP A 203 14.26 14.02 10.69
N ILE A 204 13.16 14.74 11.01
CA ILE A 204 11.79 14.23 11.04
C ILE A 204 11.07 14.53 9.73
N PHE A 205 10.86 15.80 9.39
CA PHE A 205 10.00 16.16 8.25
C PHE A 205 10.66 15.89 6.88
N ALA A 206 11.99 15.80 6.81
CA ALA A 206 12.68 15.48 5.56
C ALA A 206 12.95 13.98 5.41
N ASN A 207 12.52 13.14 6.37
CA ASN A 207 12.82 11.71 6.40
C ASN A 207 11.58 10.84 6.16
N MET A 208 11.58 10.14 5.02
CA MET A 208 10.54 9.23 4.59
C MET A 208 10.27 8.07 5.56
N ASP A 209 11.20 7.72 6.45
CA ASP A 209 10.99 6.67 7.46
C ASP A 209 9.85 7.05 8.41
N PHE A 210 9.69 8.34 8.74
CA PHE A 210 8.58 8.81 9.57
C PHE A 210 7.22 8.78 8.86
N TYR A 211 7.21 8.62 7.53
CA TYR A 211 6.00 8.49 6.73
C TYR A 211 5.65 7.04 6.42
N TYR A 212 6.56 6.10 6.67
CA TYR A 212 6.44 4.71 6.23
C TYR A 212 5.42 3.92 7.04
N ASP A 213 5.51 3.97 8.37
CA ASP A 213 4.74 3.11 9.26
C ASP A 213 3.35 3.65 9.58
N ASN A 214 2.47 3.54 8.58
CA ASN A 214 1.06 3.91 8.72
C ASN A 214 0.13 2.86 8.10
N GLN A 215 -1.15 2.89 8.50
CA GLN A 215 -2.18 1.97 8.05
C GLN A 215 -2.50 2.06 6.55
N ALA A 216 -2.46 3.26 5.96
CA ALA A 216 -2.72 3.47 4.54
C ALA A 216 -1.67 2.82 3.64
N ARG A 217 -0.40 2.88 4.06
CA ARG A 217 0.73 2.22 3.40
C ARG A 217 0.57 0.71 3.33
N VAL A 218 0.15 0.07 4.44
CA VAL A 218 -0.06 -1.39 4.46
C VAL A 218 -1.13 -1.78 3.43
N TRP A 219 -2.25 -1.06 3.40
CA TRP A 219 -3.28 -1.30 2.39
C TRP A 219 -2.77 -1.21 0.95
N LEU A 220 -2.02 -0.15 0.61
CA LEU A 220 -1.45 0.02 -0.73
C LEU A 220 -0.52 -1.14 -1.09
N HIS A 221 0.37 -1.51 -0.17
CA HIS A 221 1.33 -2.59 -0.34
C HIS A 221 0.62 -3.92 -0.64
N GLU A 222 -0.32 -4.31 0.22
CA GLU A 222 -1.03 -5.59 0.08
C GLU A 222 -1.91 -5.64 -1.17
N LEU A 223 -2.58 -4.53 -1.52
CA LEU A 223 -3.39 -4.47 -2.73
C LEU A 223 -2.54 -4.67 -3.98
N LEU A 224 -1.31 -4.15 -4.01
CA LEU A 224 -0.43 -4.29 -5.18
C LEU A 224 -0.02 -5.75 -5.43
N HIS A 225 0.02 -6.60 -4.41
CA HIS A 225 0.21 -8.04 -4.60
C HIS A 225 -0.96 -8.70 -5.34
N ILE A 226 -2.15 -8.12 -5.36
CA ILE A 226 -3.33 -8.73 -5.99
C ILE A 226 -3.31 -8.51 -7.50
N ASP A 227 -3.41 -9.58 -8.29
CA ASP A 227 -3.13 -9.55 -9.73
C ASP A 227 -4.09 -8.64 -10.50
N TRP A 228 -5.37 -8.61 -10.12
CA TRP A 228 -6.34 -7.74 -10.78
C TRP A 228 -6.15 -6.26 -10.44
N VAL A 229 -5.50 -5.94 -9.31
CA VAL A 229 -5.11 -4.58 -8.91
C VAL A 229 -3.88 -4.14 -9.71
N SER A 230 -2.86 -4.99 -9.76
CA SER A 230 -1.61 -4.70 -10.45
C SER A 230 -1.67 -4.92 -11.96
N LYS A 231 -2.82 -5.35 -12.52
CA LYS A 231 -2.96 -5.72 -13.94
C LYS A 231 -1.94 -6.80 -14.34
N ALA A 232 -1.67 -7.73 -13.43
CA ALA A 232 -0.76 -8.83 -13.67
C ALA A 232 -1.42 -9.96 -14.46
N ASN A 233 -0.62 -10.69 -15.24
CA ASN A 233 -1.01 -11.94 -15.89
C ASN A 233 -2.31 -11.82 -16.71
N GLN A 234 -3.35 -12.59 -16.36
CA GLN A 234 -4.62 -12.60 -17.08
C GLN A 234 -5.37 -11.26 -17.07
N TYR A 235 -4.97 -10.33 -16.18
CA TYR A 235 -5.60 -9.02 -16.05
C TYR A 235 -4.88 -7.91 -16.83
N GLY A 236 -3.68 -8.16 -17.37
CA GLY A 236 -2.92 -7.16 -18.12
C GLY A 236 -1.56 -7.63 -18.61
N SER A 237 -0.61 -6.71 -18.75
CA SER A 237 0.73 -6.99 -19.29
C SER A 237 1.83 -7.06 -18.23
N ASN A 238 1.45 -6.93 -16.94
CA ASN A 238 2.39 -6.91 -15.84
C ASN A 238 2.69 -8.33 -15.35
N ASP A 239 3.88 -8.49 -14.80
CA ASP A 239 4.21 -9.68 -14.00
C ASP A 239 3.59 -9.54 -12.61
N HIS A 240 3.45 -10.67 -11.91
CA HIS A 240 2.99 -10.69 -10.52
C HIS A 240 3.95 -9.86 -9.64
N ILE A 241 3.38 -8.93 -8.87
CA ILE A 241 4.13 -8.10 -7.94
C ILE A 241 4.42 -8.88 -6.66
N THR A 242 5.68 -8.89 -6.25
CA THR A 242 6.19 -9.65 -5.11
C THR A 242 6.97 -8.75 -4.15
N ASP A 243 7.42 -9.35 -3.06
CA ASP A 243 8.36 -8.76 -2.12
C ASP A 243 9.78 -9.13 -2.55
N MET A 244 10.51 -8.14 -3.04
CA MET A 244 11.87 -8.37 -3.52
C MET A 244 12.89 -8.35 -2.40
N LYS A 245 14.03 -8.97 -2.66
CA LYS A 245 15.25 -8.83 -1.86
C LYS A 245 16.37 -8.25 -2.70
N VAL A 246 17.18 -7.40 -2.09
CA VAL A 246 18.41 -6.85 -2.65
C VAL A 246 19.62 -7.50 -1.97
N GLY A 247 20.61 -7.86 -2.78
CA GLY A 247 21.82 -8.53 -2.31
C GLY A 247 23.05 -7.63 -2.39
N TYR A 248 23.78 -7.52 -1.29
CA TYR A 248 25.06 -6.83 -1.20
C TYR A 248 26.19 -7.83 -1.02
N ARG A 249 27.21 -7.71 -1.86
CA ARG A 249 28.37 -8.60 -1.83
C ARG A 249 29.36 -8.14 -0.74
N ASN A 250 29.66 -9.04 0.18
CA ASN A 250 30.64 -8.86 1.23
C ASN A 250 32.08 -9.02 0.70
N SER A 251 33.07 -8.58 1.49
CA SER A 251 34.49 -8.67 1.14
C SER A 251 34.99 -10.11 0.94
N ASP A 252 34.36 -11.08 1.61
CA ASP A 252 34.67 -12.51 1.46
C ASP A 252 34.00 -13.15 0.22
N GLY A 253 33.24 -12.36 -0.53
CA GLY A 253 32.52 -12.77 -1.73
C GLY A 253 31.14 -13.35 -1.49
N SER A 254 30.70 -13.52 -0.23
CA SER A 254 29.32 -13.90 0.11
C SER A 254 28.33 -12.76 -0.16
N THR A 255 27.03 -13.05 -0.19
CA THR A 255 25.97 -12.05 -0.39
C THR A 255 25.08 -11.99 0.83
N THR A 256 24.91 -10.80 1.40
CA THR A 256 23.89 -10.50 2.41
C THR A 256 22.63 -10.01 1.72
N TRP A 257 21.48 -10.59 2.04
CA TRP A 257 20.19 -10.29 1.43
C TRP A 257 19.31 -9.49 2.39
N PHE A 258 18.73 -8.41 1.89
CA PHE A 258 17.81 -7.55 2.62
C PHE A 258 16.49 -7.45 1.87
N SER A 259 15.36 -7.44 2.57
CA SER A 259 14.06 -7.19 1.95
C SER A 259 14.02 -5.77 1.41
N ALA A 260 13.55 -5.57 0.17
CA ALA A 260 13.46 -4.25 -0.46
C ALA A 260 12.27 -3.46 0.09
N TYR A 261 12.27 -3.23 1.40
CA TYR A 261 11.23 -2.58 2.18
C TYR A 261 11.71 -1.26 2.76
N GLY A 262 10.77 -0.33 2.90
CA GLY A 262 11.03 1.00 3.41
C GLY A 262 11.76 1.90 2.41
N PRO A 263 11.92 3.17 2.77
CA PRO A 263 12.55 4.15 1.91
C PRO A 263 13.96 3.76 1.46
N LEU A 264 14.83 3.33 2.37
CA LEU A 264 16.24 3.07 2.08
C LEU A 264 16.43 1.95 1.04
N LEU A 265 15.81 0.79 1.25
CA LEU A 265 16.03 -0.39 0.40
C LEU A 265 15.19 -0.33 -0.87
N CYS A 266 14.03 0.35 -0.88
CA CYS A 266 13.34 0.66 -2.13
C CYS A 266 14.18 1.60 -3.03
N LYS A 267 14.83 2.63 -2.45
CA LYS A 267 15.77 3.49 -3.17
C LYS A 267 16.99 2.73 -3.69
N ALA A 268 17.47 1.75 -2.90
CA ALA A 268 18.53 0.85 -3.33
C ALA A 268 18.13 0.05 -4.57
N LEU A 269 16.94 -0.55 -4.54
CA LEU A 269 16.40 -1.34 -5.65
C LEU A 269 16.30 -0.49 -6.93
N GLY A 270 15.84 0.75 -6.82
CA GLY A 270 15.79 1.70 -7.95
C GLY A 270 17.13 2.03 -8.59
N ARG A 271 18.25 1.72 -7.90
CA ARG A 271 19.61 1.98 -8.37
C ARG A 271 20.34 0.74 -8.89
N ILE A 272 19.73 -0.44 -8.91
CA ILE A 272 20.44 -1.65 -9.36
C ILE A 272 20.98 -1.50 -10.79
N THR A 273 22.20 -2.00 -11.01
CA THR A 273 22.99 -1.75 -12.22
C THR A 273 22.48 -2.47 -13.47
N PHE A 274 21.49 -3.34 -13.35
CA PHE A 274 20.90 -4.08 -14.46
C PHE A 274 19.37 -4.01 -14.37
N THR A 275 18.75 -3.43 -15.41
CA THR A 275 17.29 -3.37 -15.58
C THR A 275 16.50 -2.95 -14.32
N PRO A 276 16.85 -1.85 -13.63
CA PRO A 276 16.21 -1.46 -12.38
C PRO A 276 14.72 -1.18 -12.54
N GLY A 277 14.27 -0.64 -13.69
CA GLY A 277 12.85 -0.45 -13.96
C GLY A 277 12.04 -1.75 -13.87
N LEU A 278 12.58 -2.85 -14.41
CA LEU A 278 11.94 -4.18 -14.38
C LEU A 278 11.78 -4.72 -12.97
N TRP A 279 12.78 -4.51 -12.10
CA TRP A 279 12.73 -5.00 -10.72
C TRP A 279 11.82 -4.13 -9.86
N VAL A 280 11.94 -2.81 -9.99
CA VAL A 280 11.11 -1.86 -9.26
C VAL A 280 9.62 -2.07 -9.51
N ILE A 281 9.21 -2.30 -10.76
CA ILE A 281 7.78 -2.48 -11.07
C ILE A 281 7.17 -3.77 -10.50
N GLN A 282 8.02 -4.74 -10.19
CA GLN A 282 7.60 -6.01 -9.60
C GLN A 282 7.73 -6.01 -8.06
N ASN A 283 8.18 -4.91 -7.43
CA ASN A 283 8.27 -4.81 -5.97
C ASN A 283 7.10 -3.97 -5.41
N ALA A 284 6.26 -4.59 -4.57
CA ALA A 284 5.08 -3.93 -4.00
C ALA A 284 5.45 -2.67 -3.21
N ASP A 285 6.53 -2.76 -2.43
CA ASP A 285 6.92 -1.66 -1.57
C ASP A 285 7.54 -0.49 -2.35
N SER A 286 8.24 -0.73 -3.47
CA SER A 286 8.77 0.38 -4.28
C SER A 286 7.67 1.21 -4.93
N LEU A 287 6.62 0.55 -5.42
CA LEU A 287 5.44 1.22 -5.97
C LEU A 287 4.66 1.97 -4.88
N THR A 288 4.52 1.35 -3.70
CA THR A 288 3.89 1.96 -2.53
C THR A 288 4.67 3.19 -2.05
N MET A 289 6.00 3.07 -1.98
CA MET A 289 6.89 4.16 -1.59
C MET A 289 6.82 5.32 -2.55
N TYR A 290 6.79 5.08 -3.87
CA TYR A 290 6.57 6.15 -4.84
C TYR A 290 5.23 6.86 -4.60
N ALA A 291 4.14 6.10 -4.41
CA ALA A 291 2.81 6.68 -4.19
C ALA A 291 2.75 7.55 -2.93
N ILE A 292 3.28 7.07 -1.80
CA ILE A 292 3.32 7.82 -0.54
C ILE A 292 4.25 9.03 -0.65
N ALA A 293 5.48 8.84 -1.13
CA ALA A 293 6.46 9.91 -1.25
C ALA A 293 5.96 11.04 -2.15
N LYS A 294 5.27 10.70 -3.25
CA LYS A 294 4.68 11.68 -4.17
C LYS A 294 3.51 12.42 -3.52
N TYR A 295 2.66 11.71 -2.76
CA TYR A 295 1.61 12.34 -1.95
C TYR A 295 2.17 13.34 -0.93
N VAL A 296 3.18 12.92 -0.16
CA VAL A 296 3.84 13.75 0.84
C VAL A 296 4.51 14.97 0.20
N GLN A 297 5.26 14.78 -0.89
CA GLN A 297 5.91 15.86 -1.63
C GLN A 297 4.90 16.94 -2.06
N ASP A 298 3.76 16.53 -2.63
CA ASP A 298 2.77 17.47 -3.12
C ASP A 298 2.00 18.16 -1.98
N LYS A 299 1.78 17.48 -0.85
CA LYS A 299 1.15 18.08 0.35
C LYS A 299 2.05 19.07 1.06
N MET A 300 3.35 18.82 1.11
CA MET A 300 4.33 19.68 1.77
C MET A 300 4.93 20.76 0.85
N GLY A 301 4.81 20.57 -0.47
CA GLY A 301 5.47 21.41 -1.47
C GLY A 301 6.97 21.15 -1.60
N ALA A 302 7.51 20.12 -0.94
CA ALA A 302 8.90 19.72 -0.98
C ALA A 302 9.03 18.22 -0.71
N TYR A 303 10.00 17.57 -1.36
CA TYR A 303 10.25 16.13 -1.21
C TYR A 303 11.09 15.82 0.04
N PRO A 304 10.62 14.94 0.96
CA PRO A 304 11.44 14.40 2.05
C PRO A 304 12.49 13.45 1.46
N HIS A 305 13.74 13.90 1.38
CA HIS A 305 14.80 13.20 0.65
C HIS A 305 15.54 12.15 1.49
N LEU A 306 15.41 12.18 2.82
CA LEU A 306 16.02 11.19 3.71
C LEU A 306 15.14 9.92 3.80
N PRO A 307 15.73 8.76 4.12
CA PRO A 307 17.17 8.49 4.09
C PRO A 307 17.71 8.59 2.66
N TRP A 308 18.99 8.92 2.54
CA TRP A 308 19.66 8.93 1.24
C TRP A 308 19.76 7.52 0.68
N ALA A 309 19.61 7.39 -0.63
CA ALA A 309 19.78 6.10 -1.29
C ALA A 309 21.19 5.51 -1.03
N PRO A 310 21.30 4.23 -0.64
CA PRO A 310 22.59 3.58 -0.40
C PRO A 310 23.31 3.27 -1.71
N GLU A 311 24.48 2.65 -1.65
CA GLU A 311 25.12 2.12 -2.86
C GLU A 311 24.20 1.14 -3.60
N PRO A 312 24.29 1.08 -4.95
CA PRO A 312 23.54 0.11 -5.75
C PRO A 312 23.76 -1.32 -5.26
N PRO A 313 22.70 -2.12 -5.10
CA PRO A 313 22.86 -3.53 -4.78
C PRO A 313 23.51 -4.29 -5.94
N SER A 314 24.17 -5.39 -5.60
CA SER A 314 24.90 -6.25 -6.55
C SER A 314 24.02 -7.32 -7.19
N SER A 315 22.89 -7.65 -6.57
CA SER A 315 21.92 -8.64 -7.05
C SER A 315 20.51 -8.33 -6.56
N VAL A 316 19.51 -8.92 -7.21
CA VAL A 316 18.10 -8.95 -6.77
C VAL A 316 17.62 -10.39 -6.81
N ASP A 317 16.74 -10.72 -5.88
CA ASP A 317 16.04 -12.01 -5.83
C ASP A 317 14.54 -11.75 -5.64
N THR A 318 13.73 -12.54 -6.34
CA THR A 318 12.30 -12.62 -6.08
C THR A 318 12.12 -13.68 -5.02
N CYS A 319 11.41 -13.40 -3.93
CA CYS A 319 11.17 -14.42 -2.92
C CYS A 319 10.33 -15.56 -3.52
N SER A 320 10.97 -16.58 -4.12
CA SER A 320 10.26 -17.79 -4.52
C SER A 320 9.69 -18.44 -3.25
N SER A 321 8.42 -18.85 -3.32
CA SER A 321 7.52 -19.27 -2.24
C SER A 321 8.02 -20.34 -1.24
N SER A 322 9.27 -20.79 -1.34
CA SER A 322 9.90 -21.75 -0.44
C SER A 322 10.59 -21.12 0.80
N TRP A 323 10.74 -19.79 0.86
CA TRP A 323 11.48 -19.11 1.95
C TRP A 323 10.63 -18.27 2.91
N ALA A 324 9.29 -18.31 2.80
CA ALA A 324 8.37 -17.56 3.66
C ALA A 324 8.44 -17.93 5.17
N THR A 325 9.29 -18.87 5.57
CA THR A 325 9.52 -19.28 6.96
C THR A 325 10.81 -18.72 7.58
N GLN A 326 11.60 -17.94 6.82
CA GLN A 326 12.77 -17.21 7.33
C GLN A 326 12.74 -15.77 6.80
N THR A 327 11.77 -14.99 7.26
CA THR A 327 11.86 -13.53 7.23
C THR A 327 12.76 -13.08 8.38
N PRO A 328 13.94 -12.49 8.12
CA PRO A 328 14.56 -11.63 9.11
C PRO A 328 13.57 -10.49 9.42
N THR A 329 13.51 -10.16 10.70
CA THR A 329 12.71 -9.11 11.30
C THR A 329 12.83 -7.78 10.53
N PRO A 330 11.77 -7.22 9.91
CA PRO A 330 11.84 -5.86 9.39
C PRO A 330 11.81 -4.92 10.60
N THR A 331 12.99 -4.52 11.04
CA THR A 331 13.14 -3.18 11.60
C THR A 331 14.07 -2.46 10.64
N SER A 332 13.50 -1.61 9.79
CA SER A 332 14.22 -0.75 8.85
C SER A 332 15.38 -0.01 9.54
N ALA A 333 15.24 0.31 10.83
CA ALA A 333 16.29 0.88 11.66
C ALA A 333 17.50 -0.07 11.90
N PHE A 334 17.29 -1.36 12.14
CA PHE A 334 18.37 -2.31 12.37
C PHE A 334 19.06 -2.72 11.06
N GLU A 335 18.28 -3.00 10.02
CA GLU A 335 18.83 -3.32 8.70
C GLU A 335 19.55 -2.11 8.07
N SER A 336 19.05 -0.88 8.29
CA SER A 336 19.77 0.33 7.87
C SER A 336 21.06 0.55 8.67
N GLU A 337 21.12 0.17 9.95
CA GLU A 337 22.35 0.23 10.74
C GLU A 337 23.38 -0.81 10.25
N GLU A 338 22.97 -2.07 10.02
CA GLU A 338 23.84 -3.09 9.43
C GLU A 338 24.30 -2.71 8.01
N LEU A 339 23.40 -2.19 7.18
CA LEU A 339 23.74 -1.71 5.84
C LEU A 339 24.69 -0.51 5.93
N SER A 340 24.46 0.42 6.86
CA SER A 340 25.38 1.54 7.09
C SER A 340 26.76 1.05 7.52
N GLN A 341 26.84 0.02 8.39
CA GLN A 341 28.11 -0.60 8.76
C GLN A 341 28.80 -1.28 7.57
N LEU A 342 28.05 -1.97 6.72
CA LEU A 342 28.56 -2.58 5.48
C LEU A 342 29.06 -1.55 4.47
N LEU A 343 28.35 -0.42 4.33
CA LEU A 343 28.68 0.65 3.38
C LEU A 343 29.81 1.57 3.85
N LEU A 344 30.11 1.60 5.15
CA LEU A 344 31.21 2.39 5.72
C LEU A 344 32.56 1.65 5.72
N MET A 345 32.61 0.39 5.27
CA MET A 345 33.88 -0.32 5.11
C MET A 345 34.62 0.17 3.86
N PRO A 346 35.91 0.57 3.95
CA PRO A 346 36.70 0.92 2.76
C PRO A 346 36.82 -0.30 1.84
N GLN A 347 36.33 -0.16 0.60
CA GLN A 347 36.41 -1.17 -0.46
C GLN A 347 37.83 -1.38 -0.98
#